data_AF-A0A928AYC8-F1
#
_entry.id   AF-A0A928AYC8-F1
#
_cell.length_a   1.000
_cell.length_b   1.000
_cell.length_c   1.000
_cell.angle_alpha   90.00
_cell.angle_beta   90.00
_cell.angle_gamma   90.00
#
_symmetry.space_group_name_H-M   'P 1'
#
loop_
_entity.id
_entity.type
_entity.pdbx_description
1 polymer ?
#
loop_
_entity_poly.entity_id
_entity_poly.type
_entity_poly.pdbx_seq_one_letter_code
_entity_poly.pdbx_strand_id
1 'polypeptide(L)'
;MKNSYSSPDEQIISMLTPQVELKPSADMRSRILAAAAHQQAQQASQQAAQPKARTRRLSYWLGAAASAAAVVAIAITLTLNSPAYAARRYFSQALIVMQEAKTMVLKGSLRTDANESIDYINPQADFVPATVKVIYDDQMLFSIEKKGGRTVLYKGADDTGDYVYQWANFNNSLTGWKSQHAGFVNDELEAILNPHLLLEAEYRTAERNKGSNYVITEVGEMVVVRVSTTAQGDYSESDYMLNTSLAEANTQREYTFDKGTGLLQKLRIVIMIDDKPVTILESESIDYNVPLTAADLYDKAIFDSITFNDMEIKVEASSPLIGIEADEAAEIILKAMQTWDSEILNTAMFYFKGDLMKVVEERYKGVEVRSIGKAQSSGLYPGKFVKCKVIMPDGSKETLRLALRNDNRQGVWVVDGGL
;
A
#
# COMPACT_ATOMS: atom_id res chain seq x y z
N MET A 1 -15.64 33.92 -8.31
CA MET A 1 -14.77 35.11 -8.19
C MET A 1 -14.31 35.22 -6.74
N LYS A 2 -13.05 34.83 -6.52
CA LYS A 2 -12.13 34.93 -5.37
C LYS A 2 -11.35 33.62 -5.33
N ASN A 3 -10.34 33.54 -6.21
CA ASN A 3 -9.32 32.51 -6.12
C ASN A 3 -8.52 32.81 -4.85
N SER A 4 -8.77 32.00 -3.82
CA SER A 4 -7.92 31.90 -2.65
C SER A 4 -6.70 31.10 -3.07
N TYR A 5 -5.64 31.78 -3.50
CA TYR A 5 -4.32 31.16 -3.52
C TYR A 5 -3.94 30.94 -2.05
N SER A 6 -3.96 29.69 -1.61
CA SER A 6 -3.35 29.28 -0.34
C SER A 6 -1.91 29.79 -0.31
N SER A 7 -1.45 30.34 0.82
CA SER A 7 -0.05 30.74 0.93
C SER A 7 0.88 29.52 0.72
N PRO A 8 2.14 29.71 0.31
CA PRO A 8 3.13 28.62 0.26
C PRO A 8 3.18 27.85 1.58
N ASP A 9 3.01 28.54 2.71
CA ASP A 9 3.02 27.95 4.05
C ASP A 9 1.81 27.03 4.27
N GLU A 10 0.59 27.43 3.86
CA GLU A 10 -0.63 26.60 3.90
C GLU A 10 -0.51 25.32 3.06
N GLN A 11 0.20 25.37 1.93
CA GLN A 11 0.49 24.19 1.12
C GLN A 11 1.49 23.26 1.81
N ILE A 12 2.51 23.79 2.48
CA ILE A 12 3.45 22.96 3.25
C ILE A 12 2.72 22.24 4.38
N ILE A 13 1.85 22.93 5.12
CA ILE A 13 1.12 22.34 6.25
C ILE A 13 0.20 21.22 5.79
N SER A 14 -0.48 21.40 4.65
CA SER A 14 -1.26 20.32 4.04
C SER A 14 -0.42 19.12 3.56
N MET A 15 0.90 19.31 3.41
CA MET A 15 1.88 18.28 3.02
C MET A 15 2.64 17.68 4.23
N LEU A 16 2.43 18.18 5.46
CA LEU A 16 3.02 17.66 6.71
C LEU A 16 2.19 16.50 7.31
N THR A 17 1.30 15.89 6.51
CA THR A 17 0.39 14.80 6.93
C THR A 17 0.69 13.46 6.26
N PRO A 18 1.74 12.72 6.68
CA PRO A 18 1.82 11.29 6.40
C PRO A 18 0.65 10.53 7.07
N GLN A 19 -0.02 9.66 6.32
CA GLN A 19 -1.17 8.86 6.77
C GLN A 19 -0.90 7.36 6.50
N VAL A 20 -0.10 6.74 7.38
CA VAL A 20 0.22 5.28 7.53
C VAL A 20 1.51 4.76 6.87
N GLU A 21 2.17 3.87 7.62
CA GLU A 21 3.05 2.80 7.12
C GLU A 21 2.66 1.48 7.82
N LEU A 22 2.72 0.38 7.08
CA LEU A 22 2.52 -1.01 7.55
C LEU A 22 3.87 -1.74 7.62
N LYS A 23 4.08 -2.54 8.67
CA LYS A 23 5.28 -3.38 8.82
C LYS A 23 5.15 -4.70 8.06
N PRO A 24 6.16 -5.13 7.29
CA PRO A 24 6.28 -6.52 6.86
C PRO A 24 6.65 -7.42 8.05
N SER A 25 6.07 -8.63 8.13
CA SER A 25 6.52 -9.62 9.12
C SER A 25 7.93 -10.11 8.76
N ALA A 26 8.87 -10.08 9.71
CA ALA A 26 10.27 -10.49 9.54
C ALA A 26 10.47 -11.93 9.00
N ASP A 27 9.42 -12.75 8.99
CA ASP A 27 9.42 -14.15 8.53
C ASP A 27 8.66 -14.40 7.23
N MET A 28 8.31 -13.35 6.46
CA MET A 28 7.52 -13.51 5.23
C MET A 28 8.21 -14.41 4.21
N ARG A 29 9.52 -14.21 3.98
CA ARG A 29 10.34 -15.05 3.09
C ARG A 29 10.41 -16.49 3.59
N SER A 30 10.56 -16.69 4.90
CA SER A 30 10.56 -18.00 5.57
C SER A 30 9.21 -18.72 5.40
N ARG A 31 8.10 -17.99 5.52
CA ARG A 31 6.73 -18.50 5.37
C ARG A 31 6.39 -18.83 3.92
N ILE A 32 6.88 -18.03 2.96
CA ILE A 32 6.74 -18.29 1.53
C ILE A 32 7.48 -19.57 1.14
N LEU A 33 8.72 -19.73 1.61
CA LEU A 33 9.52 -20.95 1.37
C LEU A 33 8.92 -22.18 2.06
N ALA A 34 8.43 -22.05 3.30
CA ALA A 34 7.78 -23.15 4.02
C ALA A 34 6.44 -23.55 3.38
N ALA A 35 5.66 -22.58 2.88
CA ALA A 35 4.40 -22.85 2.18
C ALA A 35 4.64 -23.52 0.82
N ALA A 36 5.67 -23.10 0.08
CA ALA A 36 6.09 -23.73 -1.16
C ALA A 36 6.58 -25.17 -0.95
N ALA A 37 7.37 -25.42 0.11
CA ALA A 37 7.83 -26.76 0.48
C ALA A 37 6.67 -27.67 0.91
N HIS A 38 5.70 -27.16 1.67
CA HIS A 38 4.51 -27.91 2.05
C HIS A 38 3.61 -28.25 0.86
N GLN A 39 3.48 -27.35 -0.12
CA GLN A 39 2.73 -27.61 -1.36
C GLN A 39 3.40 -28.67 -2.23
N GLN A 40 4.73 -28.65 -2.37
CA GLN A 40 5.46 -29.69 -3.10
C GLN A 40 5.32 -31.07 -2.44
N ALA A 41 5.38 -31.15 -1.10
CA ALA A 41 5.17 -32.39 -0.37
C ALA A 41 3.72 -32.93 -0.51
N GLN A 42 2.72 -32.05 -0.52
CA GLN A 42 1.32 -32.45 -0.71
C GLN A 42 1.01 -32.89 -2.15
N GLN A 43 1.61 -32.25 -3.16
CA GLN A 43 1.47 -32.66 -4.57
C GLN A 43 2.15 -34.02 -4.84
N ALA A 44 3.32 -34.27 -4.25
CA ALA A 44 3.99 -35.57 -4.34
C ALA A 44 3.18 -36.70 -3.69
N SER A 45 2.49 -36.40 -2.58
CA SER A 45 1.63 -37.34 -1.85
C SER A 45 0.34 -37.69 -2.61
N GLN A 46 -0.21 -36.75 -3.38
CA GLN A 46 -1.44 -36.94 -4.17
C GLN A 46 -1.18 -37.70 -5.49
N GLN A 47 0.01 -37.58 -6.09
CA GLN A 47 0.40 -38.36 -7.26
C GLN A 47 0.72 -39.83 -6.94
N ALA A 48 1.21 -40.12 -5.73
CA ALA A 48 1.51 -41.48 -5.28
C ALA A 48 0.25 -42.31 -4.90
N ALA A 49 -0.91 -41.66 -4.73
CA ALA A 49 -2.11 -42.27 -4.15
C ALA A 49 -3.21 -42.69 -5.14
N GLN A 50 -2.95 -42.76 -6.46
CA GLN A 50 -3.95 -43.26 -7.42
C GLN A 50 -3.94 -44.80 -7.52
N PRO A 51 -5.04 -45.52 -7.17
CA PRO A 51 -5.10 -46.96 -7.32
C PRO A 51 -5.50 -47.36 -8.76
N LYS A 52 -4.79 -48.32 -9.35
CA LYS A 52 -5.14 -48.96 -10.63
C LYS A 52 -6.43 -49.78 -10.47
N ALA A 53 -7.50 -49.37 -11.13
CA ALA A 53 -8.81 -50.03 -11.06
C ALA A 53 -8.81 -51.39 -11.81
N ARG A 54 -9.19 -52.45 -11.09
CA ARG A 54 -9.32 -53.83 -11.56
C ARG A 54 -10.81 -54.14 -11.80
N THR A 55 -11.12 -54.70 -12.96
CA THR A 55 -12.49 -55.02 -13.41
C THR A 55 -13.10 -56.19 -12.64
N ARG A 56 -14.38 -56.09 -12.25
CA ARG A 56 -15.26 -57.24 -12.03
C ARG A 56 -16.72 -56.87 -12.27
N ARG A 57 -17.39 -57.67 -13.10
CA ARG A 57 -18.84 -57.64 -13.40
C ARG A 57 -19.62 -58.37 -12.32
N LEU A 58 -20.80 -57.85 -11.94
CA LEU A 58 -21.99 -58.65 -11.64
C LEU A 58 -23.27 -57.80 -11.74
N SER A 59 -24.36 -58.50 -12.00
CA SER A 59 -25.54 -58.19 -12.83
C SER A 59 -26.78 -57.67 -12.10
N TYR A 60 -27.54 -56.80 -12.81
CA TYR A 60 -29.00 -56.56 -12.92
C TYR A 60 -29.91 -56.48 -11.63
N TRP A 61 -31.01 -55.70 -11.48
CA TRP A 61 -32.02 -55.10 -12.38
C TRP A 61 -32.63 -53.79 -11.79
N LEU A 62 -32.80 -52.79 -12.68
CA LEU A 62 -33.83 -51.74 -12.88
C LEU A 62 -34.62 -51.05 -11.73
N GLY A 63 -34.66 -49.70 -11.81
CA GLY A 63 -35.85 -48.97 -11.32
C GLY A 63 -35.85 -47.45 -11.08
N ALA A 64 -34.96 -46.60 -11.64
CA ALA A 64 -35.21 -45.16 -11.89
C ALA A 64 -33.97 -44.51 -12.51
N ALA A 65 -34.00 -44.31 -13.84
CA ALA A 65 -32.98 -43.57 -14.56
C ALA A 65 -33.29 -42.07 -14.52
N ALA A 66 -32.90 -41.40 -13.44
CA ALA A 66 -32.56 -39.98 -13.45
C ALA A 66 -31.17 -39.90 -12.83
N SER A 67 -30.19 -39.73 -13.70
CA SER A 67 -28.79 -40.07 -13.52
C SER A 67 -28.15 -39.28 -12.38
N ALA A 68 -27.61 -39.99 -11.38
CA ALA A 68 -26.61 -39.43 -10.48
C ALA A 68 -25.44 -38.83 -11.29
N ALA A 69 -25.14 -39.36 -12.47
CA ALA A 69 -24.21 -38.77 -13.43
C ALA A 69 -24.68 -37.41 -14.01
N ALA A 70 -25.97 -37.13 -14.15
CA ALA A 70 -26.46 -35.81 -14.55
C ALA A 70 -26.44 -34.84 -13.37
N VAL A 71 -26.75 -35.26 -12.14
CA VAL A 71 -26.63 -34.40 -10.96
C VAL A 71 -25.16 -34.10 -10.63
N VAL A 72 -24.28 -35.09 -10.77
CA VAL A 72 -22.83 -34.93 -10.64
C VAL A 72 -22.26 -34.15 -11.82
N ALA A 73 -22.70 -34.36 -13.07
CA ALA A 73 -22.27 -33.55 -14.21
C ALA A 73 -22.79 -32.11 -14.10
N ILE A 74 -24.02 -31.87 -13.64
CA ILE A 74 -24.60 -30.54 -13.41
C ILE A 74 -23.86 -29.85 -12.25
N ALA A 75 -23.60 -30.55 -11.14
CA ALA A 75 -22.80 -30.03 -10.03
C ALA A 75 -21.34 -29.77 -10.41
N ILE A 76 -20.74 -30.62 -11.27
CA ILE A 76 -19.39 -30.42 -11.83
C ILE A 76 -19.41 -29.26 -12.82
N THR A 77 -20.41 -29.11 -13.69
CA THR A 77 -20.50 -27.97 -14.61
C THR A 77 -20.82 -26.67 -13.89
N LEU A 78 -21.61 -26.67 -12.82
CA LEU A 78 -21.92 -25.47 -12.02
C LEU A 78 -20.73 -25.06 -11.14
N THR A 79 -19.88 -25.99 -10.71
CA THR A 79 -18.65 -25.68 -9.96
C THR A 79 -17.49 -25.28 -10.89
N LEU A 80 -17.37 -25.90 -12.07
CA LEU A 80 -16.38 -25.57 -13.11
C LEU A 80 -16.73 -24.30 -13.93
N ASN A 81 -18.01 -23.89 -14.00
CA ASN A 81 -18.42 -22.63 -14.66
C ASN A 81 -18.68 -21.49 -13.65
N SER A 82 -18.21 -21.60 -12.41
CA SER A 82 -18.31 -20.48 -11.48
C SER A 82 -17.40 -19.32 -11.93
N PRO A 83 -17.82 -18.04 -11.79
CA PRO A 83 -16.95 -16.90 -12.07
C PRO A 83 -15.61 -16.96 -11.34
N ALA A 84 -15.55 -17.52 -10.13
CA ALA A 84 -14.28 -17.77 -9.43
C ALA A 84 -13.37 -18.76 -10.18
N TYR A 85 -13.92 -19.88 -10.69
CA TYR A 85 -13.11 -20.85 -11.42
C TYR A 85 -12.57 -20.27 -12.73
N ALA A 86 -13.39 -19.53 -13.46
CA ALA A 86 -12.95 -18.83 -14.66
C ALA A 86 -11.91 -17.73 -14.34
N ALA A 87 -12.08 -16.98 -13.25
CA ALA A 87 -11.11 -15.97 -12.80
C ALA A 87 -9.77 -16.62 -12.44
N ARG A 88 -9.80 -17.74 -11.70
CA ARG A 88 -8.62 -18.56 -11.39
C ARG A 88 -7.86 -18.97 -12.64
N ARG A 89 -8.57 -19.34 -13.72
CA ARG A 89 -7.92 -19.69 -15.00
C ARG A 89 -7.14 -18.49 -15.56
N TYR A 90 -7.76 -17.32 -15.67
CA TYR A 90 -7.08 -16.13 -16.20
C TYR A 90 -5.91 -15.69 -15.32
N PHE A 91 -6.08 -15.68 -14.00
CA PHE A 91 -4.99 -15.40 -13.07
C PHE A 91 -3.87 -16.44 -13.19
N SER A 92 -4.17 -17.73 -13.24
CA SER A 92 -3.15 -18.78 -13.40
C SER A 92 -2.37 -18.67 -14.72
N GLN A 93 -3.04 -18.30 -15.81
CA GLN A 93 -2.39 -18.09 -17.10
C GLN A 93 -1.47 -16.88 -17.04
N ALA A 94 -1.95 -15.77 -16.48
CA ALA A 94 -1.16 -14.57 -16.30
C ALA A 94 0.05 -14.80 -15.38
N LEU A 95 -0.11 -15.57 -14.30
CA LEU A 95 1.00 -15.95 -13.41
C LEU A 95 2.12 -16.69 -14.15
N ILE A 96 1.77 -17.62 -15.06
CA ILE A 96 2.77 -18.34 -15.87
C ILE A 96 3.53 -17.37 -16.77
N VAL A 97 2.81 -16.50 -17.48
CA VAL A 97 3.42 -15.61 -18.48
C VAL A 97 4.23 -14.50 -17.80
N MET A 98 3.78 -13.99 -16.66
CA MET A 98 4.47 -12.92 -15.92
C MET A 98 5.73 -13.41 -15.19
N GLN A 99 5.85 -14.70 -14.88
CA GLN A 99 7.10 -15.24 -14.32
C GLN A 99 8.31 -15.06 -15.26
N GLU A 100 8.06 -14.94 -16.56
CA GLU A 100 9.11 -14.72 -17.56
C GLU A 100 9.45 -13.23 -17.75
N ALA A 101 8.66 -12.31 -17.19
CA ALA A 101 8.90 -10.88 -17.32
C ALA A 101 10.21 -10.49 -16.63
N LYS A 102 11.08 -9.81 -17.36
CA LYS A 102 12.36 -9.28 -16.86
C LYS A 102 12.27 -7.83 -16.45
N THR A 103 11.34 -7.09 -17.05
CA THR A 103 11.11 -5.68 -16.73
C THR A 103 9.64 -5.35 -16.89
N MET A 104 9.19 -4.31 -16.21
CA MET A 104 7.87 -3.72 -16.37
C MET A 104 7.96 -2.20 -16.31
N VAL A 105 7.22 -1.54 -17.20
CA VAL A 105 6.92 -0.11 -17.11
C VAL A 105 5.41 0.04 -17.08
N LEU A 106 4.87 0.51 -15.95
CA LEU A 106 3.46 0.87 -15.84
C LEU A 106 3.35 2.39 -15.84
N LYS A 107 2.54 2.92 -16.76
CA LYS A 107 2.14 4.32 -16.78
C LYS A 107 0.68 4.40 -16.41
N GLY A 108 0.33 5.35 -15.55
CA GLY A 108 -1.04 5.51 -15.12
C GLY A 108 -1.25 6.83 -14.40
N SER A 109 -2.38 6.93 -13.75
CA SER A 109 -2.71 8.06 -12.89
C SER A 109 -3.40 7.58 -11.63
N LEU A 110 -3.17 8.29 -10.53
CA LEU A 110 -3.86 8.05 -9.28
C LEU A 110 -4.47 9.34 -8.69
N ARG A 111 -5.58 9.22 -7.97
CA ARG A 111 -6.16 10.34 -7.22
C ARG A 111 -5.44 10.47 -5.89
N THR A 112 -4.52 11.44 -5.81
CA THR A 112 -3.61 11.69 -4.69
C THR A 112 -3.14 13.13 -4.75
N ASP A 113 -2.49 13.60 -3.70
CA ASP A 113 -1.61 14.75 -3.76
C ASP A 113 -0.19 14.35 -4.23
N ALA A 114 0.47 15.23 -5.00
CA ALA A 114 1.71 14.89 -5.71
C ALA A 114 2.88 14.60 -4.77
N ASN A 115 2.98 15.33 -3.66
CA ASN A 115 4.05 15.18 -2.67
C ASN A 115 3.71 14.19 -1.56
N GLU A 116 2.50 13.65 -1.52
CA GLU A 116 2.08 12.68 -0.51
C GLU A 116 2.62 11.28 -0.75
N SER A 117 2.56 10.44 0.29
CA SER A 117 2.97 9.03 0.23
C SER A 117 2.39 8.31 -0.98
N ILE A 118 3.14 7.36 -1.55
CA ILE A 118 2.74 6.71 -2.81
C ILE A 118 1.42 5.95 -2.65
N ASP A 119 1.14 5.43 -1.45
CA ASP A 119 -0.04 4.65 -1.10
C ASP A 119 -1.23 5.49 -0.63
N TYR A 120 -1.00 6.78 -0.37
CA TYR A 120 -2.07 7.71 -0.03
C TYR A 120 -2.99 7.92 -1.22
N ILE A 121 -4.30 7.83 -0.96
CA ILE A 121 -5.34 8.13 -1.93
C ILE A 121 -6.21 9.27 -1.40
N ASN A 122 -6.58 10.17 -2.29
CA ASN A 122 -7.51 11.25 -2.01
C ASN A 122 -8.63 11.21 -3.05
N PRO A 123 -9.80 10.65 -2.72
CA PRO A 123 -10.89 10.47 -3.68
C PRO A 123 -11.43 11.78 -4.28
N GLN A 124 -11.18 12.91 -3.62
CA GLN A 124 -11.58 14.24 -4.05
C GLN A 124 -10.49 14.97 -4.84
N ALA A 125 -9.23 14.49 -4.82
CA ALA A 125 -8.13 15.08 -5.56
C ALA A 125 -8.25 14.78 -7.07
N ASP A 126 -7.56 15.60 -7.86
CA ASP A 126 -7.34 15.33 -9.28
C ASP A 126 -6.40 14.14 -9.48
N PHE A 127 -6.39 13.63 -10.71
CA PHE A 127 -5.46 12.58 -11.11
C PHE A 127 -4.03 13.14 -11.24
N VAL A 128 -3.11 12.54 -10.51
CA VAL A 128 -1.66 12.74 -10.66
C VAL A 128 -1.09 11.61 -11.51
N PRO A 129 -0.47 11.92 -12.67
CA PRO A 129 0.22 10.91 -13.46
C PRO A 129 1.36 10.29 -12.68
N ALA A 130 1.51 8.97 -12.78
CA ALA A 130 2.59 8.23 -12.17
C ALA A 130 3.21 7.22 -13.12
N THR A 131 4.51 7.00 -12.97
CA THR A 131 5.26 5.97 -13.67
C THR A 131 5.89 5.01 -12.67
N VAL A 132 5.68 3.73 -12.90
CA VAL A 132 6.33 2.64 -12.17
C VAL A 132 7.28 1.95 -13.13
N LYS A 133 8.52 1.76 -12.72
CA LYS A 133 9.53 0.99 -13.46
C LYS A 133 10.07 -0.10 -12.57
N VAL A 134 10.17 -1.32 -13.08
CA VAL A 134 10.63 -2.48 -12.32
C VAL A 134 11.56 -3.34 -13.18
N ILE A 135 12.62 -3.84 -12.55
CA ILE A 135 13.55 -4.83 -13.10
C ILE A 135 13.48 -6.06 -12.21
N TYR A 136 13.11 -7.20 -12.79
CA TYR A 136 13.03 -8.51 -12.14
C TYR A 136 14.30 -9.30 -12.43
N ASP A 137 15.33 -9.08 -11.61
CA ASP A 137 16.56 -9.87 -11.60
C ASP A 137 16.71 -10.61 -10.25
N ASP A 138 17.91 -11.03 -9.86
CA ASP A 138 18.20 -11.63 -8.53
C ASP A 138 17.65 -10.78 -7.36
N GLN A 139 17.63 -9.46 -7.52
CA GLN A 139 16.92 -8.51 -6.66
C GLN A 139 15.96 -7.67 -7.51
N MET A 140 14.74 -7.44 -7.01
CA MET A 140 13.78 -6.56 -7.66
C MET A 140 14.23 -5.11 -7.49
N LEU A 141 14.61 -4.44 -8.58
CA LEU A 141 14.91 -3.01 -8.57
C LEU A 141 13.68 -2.24 -9.05
N PHE A 142 13.38 -1.09 -8.46
CA PHE A 142 12.20 -0.34 -8.87
C PHE A 142 12.30 1.16 -8.64
N SER A 143 11.48 1.90 -9.39
CA SER A 143 11.12 3.26 -9.06
C SER A 143 9.63 3.52 -9.25
N ILE A 144 9.10 4.41 -8.43
CA ILE A 144 7.74 4.96 -8.55
C ILE A 144 7.87 6.47 -8.54
N GLU A 145 7.38 7.13 -9.58
CA GLU A 145 7.48 8.58 -9.76
C GLU A 145 6.09 9.18 -9.96
N LYS A 146 5.64 10.04 -9.04
CA LYS A 146 4.51 10.94 -9.25
C LYS A 146 4.99 12.18 -9.98
N LYS A 147 4.30 12.55 -11.07
CA LYS A 147 4.68 13.72 -11.88
C LYS A 147 4.69 14.98 -11.01
N GLY A 148 5.85 15.62 -10.94
CA GLY A 148 6.04 16.87 -10.19
C GLY A 148 6.01 16.72 -8.68
N GLY A 149 6.14 15.49 -8.16
CA GLY A 149 6.00 15.21 -6.74
C GLY A 149 6.97 14.16 -6.22
N ARG A 150 6.44 13.22 -5.43
CA ARG A 150 7.21 12.20 -4.71
C ARG A 150 7.74 11.12 -5.64
N THR A 151 8.98 10.73 -5.41
CA THR A 151 9.63 9.57 -6.03
C THR A 151 10.11 8.60 -4.96
N VAL A 152 9.92 7.31 -5.20
CA VAL A 152 10.49 6.21 -4.41
C VAL A 152 11.41 5.39 -5.32
N LEU A 153 12.56 5.00 -4.81
CA LEU A 153 13.59 4.26 -5.54
C LEU A 153 14.18 3.17 -4.66
N TYR A 154 14.26 1.96 -5.21
CA TYR A 154 15.13 0.92 -4.72
C TYR A 154 16.05 0.46 -5.85
N LYS A 155 17.35 0.66 -5.63
CA LYS A 155 18.41 0.42 -6.63
C LYS A 155 19.33 -0.74 -6.25
N GLY A 156 18.90 -1.58 -5.31
CA GLY A 156 19.68 -2.67 -4.75
C GLY A 156 20.66 -2.21 -3.69
N ALA A 157 21.24 -3.18 -2.98
CA ALA A 157 22.26 -2.92 -1.98
C ALA A 157 23.54 -2.36 -2.62
N ASP A 158 24.14 -1.36 -1.98
CA ASP A 158 25.43 -0.78 -2.37
C ASP A 158 26.36 -0.62 -1.16
N ASP A 159 27.51 0.04 -1.36
CA ASP A 159 28.49 0.32 -0.31
C ASP A 159 27.93 1.15 0.86
N THR A 160 26.82 1.86 0.63
CA THR A 160 26.14 2.64 1.68
C THR A 160 25.16 1.79 2.47
N GLY A 161 24.59 0.75 1.85
CA GLY A 161 23.77 -0.31 2.43
C GLY A 161 22.55 -0.66 1.58
N ASP A 162 21.65 -1.47 2.14
CA ASP A 162 20.41 -1.90 1.49
C ASP A 162 19.26 -0.96 1.86
N TYR A 163 19.09 0.14 1.11
CA TYR A 163 18.12 1.19 1.43
C TYR A 163 17.09 1.39 0.31
N VAL A 164 15.85 1.63 0.72
CA VAL A 164 14.86 2.31 -0.12
C VAL A 164 14.99 3.81 0.10
N TYR A 165 15.00 4.55 -1.00
CA TYR A 165 15.11 6.00 -1.04
C TYR A 165 13.77 6.62 -1.41
N GLN A 166 13.46 7.76 -0.82
CA GLN A 166 12.31 8.59 -1.19
C GLN A 166 12.71 10.04 -1.21
N TRP A 167 12.18 10.83 -2.15
CA TRP A 167 12.30 12.27 -2.12
C TRP A 167 11.06 12.95 -2.71
N ALA A 168 10.87 14.20 -2.33
CA ALA A 168 9.84 15.07 -2.91
C ALA A 168 10.32 16.52 -2.89
N ASN A 169 9.66 17.36 -3.69
CA ASN A 169 9.96 18.78 -3.78
C ASN A 169 9.02 19.57 -2.86
N PHE A 170 9.57 20.16 -1.81
CA PHE A 170 8.87 21.08 -0.91
C PHE A 170 9.44 22.47 -1.12
N ASN A 171 8.62 23.42 -1.58
CA ASN A 171 9.02 24.81 -1.80
C ASN A 171 10.29 25.02 -2.64
N ASN A 172 10.40 24.29 -3.77
CA ASN A 172 11.58 24.30 -4.64
C ASN A 172 12.85 23.75 -3.97
N SER A 173 12.72 23.03 -2.86
CA SER A 173 13.80 22.30 -2.20
C SER A 173 13.52 20.80 -2.23
N LEU A 174 14.47 20.02 -2.73
CA LEU A 174 14.38 18.56 -2.70
C LEU A 174 14.76 18.05 -1.32
N THR A 175 13.81 17.40 -0.66
CA THR A 175 14.06 16.72 0.61
C THR A 175 14.05 15.22 0.39
N GLY A 176 15.10 14.54 0.86
CA GLY A 176 15.27 13.10 0.73
C GLY A 176 15.28 12.38 2.07
N TRP A 177 14.79 11.14 2.02
CA TRP A 177 14.81 10.17 3.10
C TRP A 177 15.28 8.81 2.60
N LYS A 178 15.92 8.05 3.49
CA LYS A 178 16.30 6.66 3.22
C LYS A 178 16.01 5.80 4.43
N SER A 179 15.70 4.53 4.18
CA SER A 179 15.53 3.54 5.24
C SER A 179 15.79 2.12 4.74
N GLN A 180 16.31 1.28 5.62
CA GLN A 180 16.37 -0.18 5.40
C GLN A 180 15.04 -0.86 5.77
N HIS A 181 14.22 -0.19 6.59
CA HIS A 181 13.05 -0.77 7.24
C HIS A 181 11.76 0.05 7.06
N ALA A 182 11.81 1.22 6.40
CA ALA A 182 10.64 2.07 6.26
C ALA A 182 9.80 1.70 5.03
N GLY A 183 8.50 1.59 5.25
CA GLY A 183 7.43 1.33 4.29
C GLY A 183 7.12 2.51 3.39
N PHE A 184 8.14 3.02 2.69
CA PHE A 184 7.93 3.85 1.49
C PHE A 184 7.15 3.10 0.40
N VAL A 185 7.12 1.77 0.51
CA VAL A 185 6.30 0.85 -0.27
C VAL A 185 5.59 -0.08 0.71
N ASN A 186 4.26 -0.10 0.68
CA ASN A 186 3.45 -1.02 1.47
C ASN A 186 3.09 -2.27 0.65
N ASP A 187 2.49 -3.29 1.29
CA ASP A 187 2.13 -4.57 0.65
C ASP A 187 1.29 -4.41 -0.63
N GLU A 188 0.41 -3.40 -0.70
CA GLU A 188 -0.45 -3.19 -1.87
C GLU A 188 0.29 -2.50 -3.03
N LEU A 189 1.19 -1.56 -2.72
CA LEU A 189 2.11 -1.02 -3.71
C LEU A 189 3.11 -2.08 -4.17
N GLU A 190 3.62 -2.92 -3.28
CA GLU A 190 4.49 -4.05 -3.64
C GLU A 190 3.77 -5.01 -4.59
N ALA A 191 2.48 -5.28 -4.36
CA ALA A 191 1.66 -6.03 -5.30
C ALA A 191 1.57 -5.33 -6.67
N ILE A 192 1.44 -4.01 -6.73
CA ILE A 192 1.45 -3.28 -8.01
C ILE A 192 2.82 -3.33 -8.70
N LEU A 193 3.92 -3.25 -7.93
CA LEU A 193 5.29 -3.40 -8.44
C LEU A 193 5.54 -4.78 -9.03
N ASN A 194 4.86 -5.80 -8.52
CA ASN A 194 4.98 -7.16 -8.99
C ASN A 194 3.60 -7.74 -9.32
N PRO A 195 3.15 -7.61 -10.58
CA PRO A 195 1.88 -8.16 -11.02
C PRO A 195 1.72 -9.65 -10.72
N HIS A 196 2.81 -10.42 -10.64
CA HIS A 196 2.74 -11.82 -10.21
C HIS A 196 2.23 -11.94 -8.76
N LEU A 197 2.76 -11.17 -7.81
CA LEU A 197 2.29 -11.16 -6.42
C LEU A 197 0.84 -10.70 -6.30
N LEU A 198 0.47 -9.65 -7.05
CA LEU A 198 -0.91 -9.16 -7.11
C LEU A 198 -1.87 -10.24 -7.57
N LEU A 199 -1.55 -10.90 -8.69
CA LEU A 199 -2.40 -11.93 -9.26
C LEU A 199 -2.38 -13.22 -8.43
N GLU A 200 -1.30 -13.51 -7.71
CA GLU A 200 -1.23 -14.65 -6.80
C GLU A 200 -2.14 -14.41 -5.58
N ALA A 201 -2.12 -13.21 -5.01
CA ALA A 201 -3.04 -12.84 -3.92
C ALA A 201 -4.50 -12.96 -4.36
N GLU A 202 -4.82 -12.53 -5.58
CA GLU A 202 -6.15 -12.65 -6.16
C GLU A 202 -6.54 -14.10 -6.44
N TYR A 203 -5.61 -14.91 -6.97
CA TYR A 203 -5.81 -16.34 -7.18
C TYR A 203 -6.12 -17.06 -5.86
N ARG A 204 -5.32 -16.81 -4.80
CA ARG A 204 -5.52 -17.44 -3.48
C ARG A 204 -6.85 -17.01 -2.84
N THR A 205 -7.25 -15.77 -3.04
CA THR A 205 -8.56 -15.27 -2.59
C THR A 205 -9.70 -16.00 -3.31
N ALA A 206 -9.57 -16.20 -4.63
CA ALA A 206 -10.53 -16.96 -5.42
C ALA A 206 -10.59 -18.45 -5.05
N GLU A 207 -9.50 -19.04 -4.52
CA GLU A 207 -9.52 -20.42 -3.99
C GLU A 207 -10.31 -20.54 -2.69
N ARG A 208 -10.19 -19.54 -1.79
CA ARG A 208 -10.82 -19.57 -0.46
C ARG A 208 -12.29 -19.17 -0.50
N ASN A 209 -12.60 -18.17 -1.31
CA ASN A 209 -13.94 -17.60 -1.41
C ASN A 209 -14.60 -18.15 -2.67
N LYS A 210 -15.61 -19.04 -2.52
CA LYS A 210 -16.31 -19.78 -3.59
C LYS A 210 -17.10 -18.91 -4.60
N GLY A 211 -16.59 -17.74 -5.01
CA GLY A 211 -17.08 -16.98 -6.17
C GLY A 211 -17.95 -15.77 -5.89
N SER A 212 -18.11 -15.31 -4.65
CA SER A 212 -19.00 -14.18 -4.35
C SER A 212 -18.52 -12.81 -4.84
N ASN A 213 -17.26 -12.69 -5.30
CA ASN A 213 -16.63 -11.39 -5.54
C ASN A 213 -16.05 -11.21 -6.96
N TYR A 214 -16.34 -12.12 -7.91
CA TYR A 214 -15.74 -12.07 -9.25
C TYR A 214 -16.78 -11.87 -10.36
N VAL A 215 -16.53 -10.91 -11.25
CA VAL A 215 -17.29 -10.72 -12.50
C VAL A 215 -16.32 -10.76 -13.67
N ILE A 216 -16.61 -11.59 -14.67
CA ILE A 216 -15.79 -11.73 -15.87
C ILE A 216 -16.56 -11.22 -17.08
N THR A 217 -15.90 -10.42 -17.90
CA THR A 217 -16.46 -9.92 -19.15
C THR A 217 -15.43 -10.12 -20.27
N GLU A 218 -15.82 -10.82 -21.32
CA GLU A 218 -15.01 -10.91 -22.52
C GLU A 218 -15.35 -9.78 -23.48
N VAL A 219 -14.33 -9.07 -24.00
CA VAL A 219 -14.50 -7.95 -24.93
C VAL A 219 -13.48 -8.11 -26.06
N GLY A 220 -13.91 -8.70 -27.17
CA GLY A 220 -13.02 -9.02 -28.29
C GLY A 220 -11.89 -9.95 -27.87
N GLU A 221 -10.64 -9.53 -28.13
CA GLU A 221 -9.41 -10.22 -27.73
C GLU A 221 -9.01 -9.97 -26.26
N MET A 222 -9.83 -9.27 -25.48
CA MET A 222 -9.56 -8.96 -24.08
C MET A 222 -10.51 -9.69 -23.13
N VAL A 223 -10.04 -9.91 -21.90
CA VAL A 223 -10.84 -10.39 -20.78
C VAL A 223 -10.70 -9.44 -19.62
N VAL A 224 -11.82 -8.95 -19.11
CA VAL A 224 -11.88 -8.12 -17.91
C VAL A 224 -12.32 -8.98 -16.74
N VAL A 225 -11.50 -9.07 -15.70
CA VAL A 225 -11.82 -9.70 -14.42
C VAL A 225 -11.98 -8.61 -13.38
N ARG A 226 -13.16 -8.53 -12.75
CA ARG A 226 -13.45 -7.61 -11.65
C ARG A 226 -13.44 -8.35 -10.33
N VAL A 227 -12.83 -7.76 -9.33
CA VAL A 227 -12.74 -8.30 -7.96
C VAL A 227 -13.21 -7.24 -6.97
N SER A 228 -14.11 -7.61 -6.07
CA SER A 228 -14.47 -6.77 -4.92
C SER A 228 -13.75 -7.21 -3.65
N THR A 229 -13.11 -6.27 -2.95
CA THR A 229 -12.50 -6.46 -1.64
C THR A 229 -12.98 -5.41 -0.65
N THR A 230 -13.07 -5.80 0.62
CA THR A 230 -13.48 -4.91 1.71
C THR A 230 -12.28 -4.25 2.35
N ALA A 231 -12.49 -3.06 2.91
CA ALA A 231 -11.49 -2.35 3.70
C ALA A 231 -10.93 -3.25 4.81
N GLN A 232 -9.61 -3.16 5.00
CA GLN A 232 -8.88 -3.81 6.07
C GLN A 232 -8.68 -2.84 7.25
N GLY A 233 -8.39 -3.38 8.43
CA GLY A 233 -8.14 -2.59 9.65
C GLY A 233 -9.32 -2.55 10.62
N ASP A 234 -9.05 -2.01 11.81
CA ASP A 234 -10.05 -1.85 12.87
C ASP A 234 -10.50 -0.38 12.97
N TYR A 235 -11.77 -0.14 12.70
CA TYR A 235 -12.40 1.19 12.73
C TYR A 235 -13.37 1.35 13.90
N SER A 236 -13.30 0.48 14.92
CA SER A 236 -14.22 0.50 16.06
C SER A 236 -14.13 1.76 16.91
N GLU A 237 -12.94 2.37 17.00
CA GLU A 237 -12.72 3.61 17.74
C GLU A 237 -12.87 4.87 16.88
N SER A 238 -12.51 4.80 15.59
CA SER A 238 -12.50 5.93 14.65
C SER A 238 -12.47 5.44 13.19
N ASP A 239 -13.13 6.18 12.29
CA ASP A 239 -13.16 5.95 10.84
C ASP A 239 -12.15 6.82 10.06
N TYR A 240 -11.27 7.53 10.77
CA TYR A 240 -10.38 8.55 10.19
C TYR A 240 -9.53 8.07 8.99
N MET A 241 -9.01 6.85 9.05
CA MET A 241 -8.20 6.23 7.99
C MET A 241 -9.02 5.52 6.92
N LEU A 242 -10.35 5.53 7.02
CA LEU A 242 -11.18 4.84 6.05
C LEU A 242 -11.07 5.55 4.69
N ASN A 243 -10.77 4.80 3.64
CA ASN A 243 -10.57 5.29 2.28
C ASN A 243 -9.39 6.26 2.08
N THR A 244 -8.38 6.26 2.96
CA THR A 244 -7.14 7.05 2.79
C THR A 244 -6.00 6.26 2.16
N SER A 245 -6.12 4.93 2.12
CA SER A 245 -5.24 4.03 1.39
C SER A 245 -6.07 2.99 0.62
N LEU A 246 -5.46 2.30 -0.35
CA LEU A 246 -6.14 1.24 -1.09
C LEU A 246 -6.57 0.07 -0.18
N ALA A 247 -5.76 -0.26 0.84
CA ALA A 247 -6.01 -1.37 1.76
C ALA A 247 -7.15 -1.05 2.73
N GLU A 248 -7.30 0.22 3.06
CA GLU A 248 -8.31 0.76 3.98
C GLU A 248 -9.59 1.20 3.26
N ALA A 249 -9.75 0.81 1.99
CA ALA A 249 -10.92 1.12 1.18
C ALA A 249 -11.67 -0.15 0.74
N ASN A 250 -12.99 -0.02 0.60
CA ASN A 250 -13.77 -1.00 -0.16
C ASN A 250 -13.48 -0.78 -1.64
N THR A 251 -12.80 -1.74 -2.27
CA THR A 251 -12.33 -1.61 -3.65
C THR A 251 -13.05 -2.57 -4.59
N GLN A 252 -13.24 -2.12 -5.83
CA GLN A 252 -13.45 -2.95 -7.00
C GLN A 252 -12.23 -2.80 -7.91
N ARG A 253 -11.44 -3.87 -8.03
CA ARG A 253 -10.26 -3.94 -8.90
C ARG A 253 -10.64 -4.58 -10.23
N GLU A 254 -10.30 -3.93 -11.33
CA GLU A 254 -10.52 -4.42 -12.69
C GLU A 254 -9.18 -4.71 -13.36
N TYR A 255 -9.02 -5.97 -13.77
CA TYR A 255 -7.85 -6.48 -14.48
C TYR A 255 -8.24 -6.80 -15.92
N THR A 256 -7.60 -6.17 -16.89
CA THR A 256 -7.83 -6.47 -18.32
C THR A 256 -6.65 -7.26 -18.86
N PHE A 257 -6.90 -8.49 -19.27
CA PHE A 257 -5.93 -9.40 -19.87
C PHE A 257 -6.11 -9.51 -21.37
N ASP A 258 -5.01 -9.63 -22.10
CA ASP A 258 -5.03 -10.03 -23.51
C ASP A 258 -5.19 -11.56 -23.61
N LYS A 259 -6.13 -12.04 -24.44
CA LYS A 259 -6.46 -13.47 -24.56
C LYS A 259 -5.35 -14.27 -25.24
N GLY A 260 -4.64 -13.66 -26.19
CA GLY A 260 -3.60 -14.33 -26.98
C GLY A 260 -2.32 -14.55 -26.19
N THR A 261 -1.89 -13.53 -25.46
CA THR A 261 -0.63 -13.50 -24.70
C THR A 261 -0.83 -13.86 -23.23
N GLY A 262 -2.02 -13.64 -22.65
CA GLY A 262 -2.27 -13.81 -21.22
C GLY A 262 -1.73 -12.68 -20.33
N LEU A 263 -1.11 -11.65 -20.91
CA LEU A 263 -0.54 -10.53 -20.16
C LEU A 263 -1.62 -9.57 -19.65
N LEU A 264 -1.40 -8.98 -18.48
CA LEU A 264 -2.23 -7.90 -17.94
C LEU A 264 -1.92 -6.61 -18.70
N GLN A 265 -2.91 -6.07 -19.40
CA GLN A 265 -2.77 -4.87 -20.23
C GLN A 265 -3.26 -3.61 -19.51
N LYS A 266 -4.22 -3.77 -18.59
CA LYS A 266 -4.80 -2.64 -17.85
C LYS A 266 -5.19 -3.03 -16.43
N LEU A 267 -4.87 -2.15 -15.48
CA LEU A 267 -5.32 -2.17 -14.10
C LEU A 267 -6.15 -0.92 -13.82
N ARG A 268 -7.32 -1.10 -13.22
CA ARG A 268 -8.15 -0.01 -12.71
C ARG A 268 -8.62 -0.34 -11.30
N ILE A 269 -8.53 0.61 -10.38
CA ILE A 269 -9.03 0.44 -9.02
C ILE A 269 -10.08 1.52 -8.76
N VAL A 270 -11.26 1.06 -8.39
CA VAL A 270 -12.41 1.87 -8.01
C VAL A 270 -12.66 1.66 -6.53
N ILE A 271 -12.98 2.72 -5.79
CA ILE A 271 -13.51 2.62 -4.44
C ILE A 271 -14.98 3.02 -4.43
N MET A 272 -15.72 2.53 -3.46
CA MET A 272 -17.13 2.89 -3.26
C MET A 272 -17.24 3.93 -2.14
N ILE A 273 -17.68 5.15 -2.47
CA ILE A 273 -17.98 6.22 -1.50
C ILE A 273 -19.46 6.55 -1.62
N ASP A 274 -20.21 6.40 -0.53
CA ASP A 274 -21.68 6.62 -0.52
C ASP A 274 -22.38 5.91 -1.68
N ASP A 275 -22.04 4.64 -1.91
CA ASP A 275 -22.50 3.79 -3.02
C ASP A 275 -22.15 4.30 -4.43
N LYS A 276 -21.29 5.32 -4.55
CA LYS A 276 -20.82 5.84 -5.84
C LYS A 276 -19.42 5.30 -6.16
N PRO A 277 -19.21 4.78 -7.38
CA PRO A 277 -17.89 4.34 -7.81
C PRO A 277 -17.00 5.55 -8.10
N VAL A 278 -15.86 5.64 -7.41
CA VAL A 278 -14.81 6.63 -7.64
C VAL A 278 -13.56 5.92 -8.13
N THR A 279 -13.08 6.25 -9.32
CA THR A 279 -11.82 5.68 -9.83
C THR A 279 -10.65 6.36 -9.15
N ILE A 280 -9.82 5.57 -8.48
CA ILE A 280 -8.66 6.04 -7.72
C ILE A 280 -7.36 5.75 -8.45
N LEU A 281 -7.29 4.65 -9.19
CA LEU A 281 -6.14 4.30 -10.01
C LEU A 281 -6.61 3.83 -11.37
N GLU A 282 -5.94 4.29 -12.43
CA GLU A 282 -6.11 3.76 -13.77
C GLU A 282 -4.76 3.73 -14.50
N SER A 283 -4.38 2.56 -15.00
CA SER A 283 -3.22 2.44 -15.88
C SER A 283 -3.58 2.86 -17.30
N GLU A 284 -2.67 3.58 -17.93
CA GLU A 284 -2.66 3.88 -19.37
C GLU A 284 -1.99 2.74 -20.15
N SER A 285 -0.83 2.27 -19.69
CA SER A 285 -0.10 1.14 -20.27
C SER A 285 0.59 0.31 -19.21
N ILE A 286 0.77 -0.98 -19.51
CA ILE A 286 1.63 -1.90 -18.76
C ILE A 286 2.50 -2.63 -19.78
N ASP A 287 3.74 -2.16 -19.92
CA ASP A 287 4.69 -2.63 -20.91
C ASP A 287 5.70 -3.59 -20.25
N TYR A 288 5.80 -4.82 -20.77
CA TYR A 288 6.69 -5.85 -20.24
C TYR A 288 7.92 -6.03 -21.11
N ASN A 289 9.03 -6.47 -20.52
CA ASN A 289 10.28 -6.78 -21.22
C ASN A 289 10.82 -5.60 -22.05
N VAL A 290 10.54 -4.38 -21.60
CA VAL A 290 11.14 -3.16 -22.13
C VAL A 290 12.65 -3.16 -21.81
N PRO A 291 13.54 -2.78 -22.75
CA PRO A 291 14.95 -2.60 -22.44
C PRO A 291 15.12 -1.52 -21.37
N LEU A 292 15.40 -1.95 -20.13
CA LEU A 292 15.53 -1.11 -18.95
C LEU A 292 16.77 -1.54 -18.16
N THR A 293 17.59 -0.57 -17.76
CA THR A 293 18.76 -0.76 -16.91
C THR A 293 18.59 -0.03 -15.58
N ALA A 294 19.42 -0.34 -14.59
CA ALA A 294 19.36 0.34 -13.29
C ALA A 294 19.51 1.87 -13.40
N ALA A 295 20.24 2.36 -14.40
CA ALA A 295 20.42 3.79 -14.65
C ALA A 295 19.14 4.47 -15.17
N ASP A 296 18.18 3.72 -15.69
CA ASP A 296 16.91 4.25 -16.21
C ASP A 296 15.85 4.41 -15.11
N LEU A 297 16.11 3.90 -13.90
CA LEU A 297 15.17 3.97 -12.78
C LEU A 297 15.08 5.38 -12.18
N TYR A 298 16.13 6.20 -12.29
CA TYR A 298 16.18 7.52 -11.67
C TYR A 298 17.14 8.46 -12.41
N ASP A 299 16.92 9.77 -12.25
CA ASP A 299 17.89 10.78 -12.68
C ASP A 299 19.04 10.84 -11.67
N LYS A 300 20.24 10.45 -12.09
CA LYS A 300 21.43 10.43 -11.23
C LYS A 300 21.82 11.83 -10.73
N ALA A 301 21.69 12.86 -11.57
CA ALA A 301 22.07 14.23 -11.17
C ALA A 301 21.13 14.77 -10.10
N ILE A 302 19.83 14.49 -10.21
CA ILE A 302 18.86 14.80 -9.15
C ILE A 302 19.20 14.01 -7.88
N PHE A 303 19.38 12.70 -7.99
CA PHE A 303 19.66 11.85 -6.83
C PHE A 303 20.92 12.27 -6.08
N ASP A 304 22.03 12.52 -6.79
CA ASP A 304 23.30 12.96 -6.19
C ASP A 304 23.21 14.35 -5.54
N SER A 305 22.24 15.19 -5.93
CA SER A 305 22.03 16.51 -5.35
C SER A 305 21.29 16.48 -4.00
N ILE A 306 20.69 15.34 -3.65
CA ILE A 306 19.82 15.20 -2.47
C ILE A 306 20.63 14.75 -1.27
N THR A 307 20.46 15.46 -0.16
CA THR A 307 20.88 14.95 1.15
C THR A 307 19.79 14.05 1.73
N PHE A 308 20.08 12.76 1.87
CA PHE A 308 19.13 11.78 2.38
C PHE A 308 19.21 11.65 3.90
N ASN A 309 18.09 11.96 4.57
CA ASN A 309 17.92 11.74 6.00
C ASN A 309 17.65 10.27 6.30
N ASP A 310 18.41 9.70 7.23
CA ASP A 310 18.15 8.35 7.73
C ASP A 310 16.90 8.35 8.63
N MET A 311 15.95 7.48 8.29
CA MET A 311 14.68 7.30 8.98
C MET A 311 14.73 6.24 10.08
N GLU A 312 15.88 5.64 10.36
CA GLU A 312 16.05 4.78 11.51
C GLU A 312 16.08 5.59 12.82
N ILE A 313 15.03 5.44 13.62
CA ILE A 313 14.90 6.05 14.95
C ILE A 313 15.98 5.50 15.88
N LYS A 314 17.02 6.30 16.12
CA LYS A 314 18.07 6.07 17.12
C LYS A 314 17.87 7.03 18.29
N VAL A 315 16.83 6.80 19.08
CA VAL A 315 16.52 7.64 20.24
C VAL A 315 17.21 7.09 21.49
N GLU A 316 17.71 8.00 22.32
CA GLU A 316 18.28 7.68 23.63
C GLU A 316 17.20 7.15 24.59
N ALA A 317 17.55 6.14 25.40
CA ALA A 317 16.59 5.40 26.22
C ALA A 317 15.94 6.21 27.36
N SER A 318 16.33 7.47 27.59
CA SER A 318 15.86 8.32 28.69
C SER A 318 14.81 9.37 28.31
N SER A 319 14.18 9.26 27.14
CA SER A 319 13.16 10.23 26.70
C SER A 319 11.93 10.22 27.62
N PRO A 320 11.34 11.40 27.95
CA PRO A 320 10.07 11.48 28.68
C PRO A 320 8.86 10.94 27.89
N LEU A 321 9.06 10.56 26.62
CA LEU A 321 8.04 10.05 25.73
C LEU A 321 7.99 8.51 25.69
N ILE A 322 8.66 7.83 26.62
CA ILE A 322 8.71 6.36 26.73
C ILE A 322 7.80 5.88 27.88
N GLY A 323 7.01 4.83 27.62
CA GLY A 323 6.23 4.15 28.66
C GLY A 323 5.00 4.91 29.17
N ILE A 324 4.60 5.97 28.46
CA ILE A 324 3.39 6.77 28.72
C ILE A 324 2.31 6.46 27.69
N GLU A 325 1.08 6.92 27.94
CA GLU A 325 -0.02 6.80 26.99
C GLU A 325 0.08 7.86 25.87
N ALA A 326 -0.56 7.61 24.73
CA ALA A 326 -0.43 8.48 23.56
C ALA A 326 -1.02 9.90 23.76
N ASP A 327 -2.10 10.04 24.52
CA ASP A 327 -2.67 11.35 24.85
C ASP A 327 -1.79 12.14 25.84
N GLU A 328 -1.13 11.46 26.78
CA GLU A 328 -0.09 12.08 27.62
C GLU A 328 1.11 12.54 26.76
N ALA A 329 1.56 11.72 25.81
CA ALA A 329 2.61 12.10 24.87
C ALA A 329 2.22 13.32 24.03
N ALA A 330 0.99 13.36 23.50
CA ALA A 330 0.46 14.52 22.78
C ALA A 330 0.51 15.80 23.61
N GLU A 331 0.17 15.72 24.90
CA GLU A 331 0.22 16.87 25.81
C GLU A 331 1.65 17.36 26.02
N ILE A 332 2.59 16.46 26.30
CA ILE A 332 4.01 16.79 26.48
C ILE A 332 4.57 17.45 25.21
N ILE A 333 4.28 16.87 24.05
CA ILE A 333 4.78 17.36 22.76
C ILE A 333 4.22 18.75 22.45
N LEU A 334 2.91 18.98 22.60
CA LEU A 334 2.33 20.29 22.33
C LEU A 334 2.79 21.36 23.32
N LYS A 335 3.00 21.02 24.60
CA LYS A 335 3.64 21.92 25.57
C LYS A 335 5.08 22.23 25.18
N ALA A 336 5.82 21.25 24.66
CA ALA A 336 7.15 21.47 24.13
C ALA A 336 7.11 22.40 22.90
N MET A 337 6.11 22.32 22.03
CA MET A 337 5.92 23.27 20.92
C MET A 337 5.59 24.68 21.44
N GLN A 338 4.85 24.82 22.54
CA GLN A 338 4.54 26.11 23.16
C GLN A 338 5.80 26.88 23.55
N THR A 339 6.77 26.23 24.20
CA THR A 339 8.03 26.85 24.65
C THR A 339 9.20 26.63 23.70
N TRP A 340 8.99 25.86 22.64
CA TRP A 340 10.01 25.34 21.74
C TRP A 340 11.13 24.57 22.44
N ASP A 341 10.75 23.62 23.32
CA ASP A 341 11.69 22.74 24.00
C ASP A 341 12.34 21.76 23.00
N SER A 342 13.55 22.12 22.57
CA SER A 342 14.27 21.38 21.55
C SER A 342 14.72 19.99 22.00
N GLU A 343 14.85 19.73 23.31
CA GLU A 343 15.23 18.40 23.81
C GLU A 343 14.11 17.39 23.54
N ILE A 344 12.88 17.76 23.88
CA ILE A 344 11.69 16.96 23.61
C ILE A 344 11.40 16.92 22.12
N LEU A 345 11.43 18.06 21.43
CA LEU A 345 11.03 18.15 20.02
C LEU A 345 12.00 17.42 19.08
N ASN A 346 13.31 17.40 19.36
CA ASN A 346 14.25 16.61 18.54
C ASN A 346 13.94 15.11 18.58
N THR A 347 13.33 14.63 19.68
CA THR A 347 12.87 13.24 19.79
C THR A 347 11.49 13.08 19.16
N ALA A 348 10.52 13.90 19.59
CA ALA A 348 9.13 13.80 19.17
C ALA A 348 8.97 14.02 17.66
N MET A 349 9.68 14.98 17.09
CA MET A 349 9.58 15.38 15.69
C MET A 349 10.69 14.72 14.86
N PHE A 350 11.08 13.48 15.19
CA PHE A 350 12.18 12.78 14.54
C PHE A 350 12.09 12.79 13.00
N TYR A 351 10.88 12.72 12.45
CA TYR A 351 10.64 12.73 11.00
C TYR A 351 10.70 14.12 10.35
N PHE A 352 10.67 15.18 11.15
CA PHE A 352 10.76 16.58 10.70
C PHE A 352 12.18 17.09 10.94
N LYS A 353 13.02 17.08 9.91
CA LYS A 353 14.42 17.55 9.97
C LYS A 353 14.66 18.69 8.99
N GLY A 354 15.71 19.47 9.26
CA GLY A 354 16.15 20.53 8.36
C GLY A 354 15.09 21.61 8.17
N ASP A 355 14.78 21.94 6.91
CA ASP A 355 13.84 23.01 6.59
C ASP A 355 12.40 22.69 7.01
N LEU A 356 12.01 21.41 7.08
CA LEU A 356 10.69 21.03 7.59
C LEU A 356 10.53 21.43 9.07
N MET A 357 11.57 21.25 9.88
CA MET A 357 11.52 21.65 11.29
C MET A 357 11.42 23.18 11.44
N LYS A 358 12.00 23.95 10.52
CA LYS A 358 11.84 25.42 10.51
C LYS A 358 10.39 25.82 10.23
N VAL A 359 9.73 25.15 9.27
CA VAL A 359 8.31 25.42 8.99
C VAL A 359 7.43 25.06 10.19
N VAL A 360 7.71 23.93 10.85
CA VAL A 360 7.01 23.56 12.09
C VAL A 360 7.27 24.61 13.18
N GLU A 361 8.48 25.13 13.31
CA GLU A 361 8.80 26.21 14.24
C GLU A 361 7.99 27.46 13.97
N GLU A 362 8.03 27.96 12.74
CA GLU A 362 7.38 29.20 12.34
C GLU A 362 5.88 29.17 12.59
N ARG A 363 5.23 28.01 12.40
CA ARG A 363 3.79 27.86 12.58
C ARG A 363 3.36 27.59 14.02
N TYR A 364 4.05 26.68 14.72
CA TYR A 364 3.54 26.10 15.97
C TYR A 364 4.25 26.62 17.22
N LYS A 365 5.36 27.36 17.08
CA LYS A 365 6.05 27.92 18.24
C LYS A 365 5.16 28.92 18.98
N GLY A 366 4.84 28.62 20.24
CA GLY A 366 3.91 29.42 21.04
C GLY A 366 2.46 28.93 21.01
N VAL A 367 2.19 27.76 20.41
CA VAL A 367 0.86 27.14 20.42
C VAL A 367 0.36 26.90 21.85
N GLU A 368 -0.89 27.25 22.14
CA GLU A 368 -1.51 26.98 23.44
C GLU A 368 -2.47 25.79 23.35
N VAL A 369 -2.27 24.78 24.19
CA VAL A 369 -3.18 23.64 24.31
C VAL A 369 -4.44 24.04 25.05
N ARG A 370 -5.61 23.81 24.44
CA ARG A 370 -6.92 24.02 25.08
C ARG A 370 -7.57 22.72 25.54
N SER A 371 -7.39 21.64 24.79
CA SER A 371 -7.84 20.32 25.22
C SER A 371 -7.10 19.23 24.47
N ILE A 372 -6.79 18.15 25.16
CA ILE A 372 -6.29 16.90 24.60
C ILE A 372 -7.44 15.90 24.61
N GLY A 373 -7.72 15.29 23.45
CA GLY A 373 -8.70 14.21 23.31
C GLY A 373 -8.11 12.87 23.73
N LYS A 374 -8.98 11.87 23.90
CA LYS A 374 -8.54 10.49 24.11
C LYS A 374 -7.86 9.96 22.85
N ALA A 375 -6.78 9.20 23.03
CA ALA A 375 -6.13 8.48 21.95
C ALA A 375 -7.08 7.44 21.30
N GLN A 376 -7.09 7.37 19.97
CA GLN A 376 -7.92 6.44 19.20
C GLN A 376 -7.08 5.70 18.14
N SER A 377 -7.32 4.42 17.96
CA SER A 377 -6.88 3.66 16.79
C SER A 377 -7.83 3.90 15.61
N SER A 378 -7.31 3.76 14.39
CA SER A 378 -8.11 3.81 13.18
C SER A 378 -7.44 2.99 12.09
N GLY A 379 -8.18 2.04 11.54
CA GLY A 379 -7.77 1.24 10.38
C GLY A 379 -6.55 0.37 10.67
N LEU A 380 -5.55 0.48 9.79
CA LEU A 380 -4.29 -0.27 9.85
C LEU A 380 -3.15 0.52 10.50
N TYR A 381 -3.38 1.77 10.90
CA TYR A 381 -2.36 2.62 11.48
C TYR A 381 -1.76 2.00 12.75
N PRO A 382 -0.42 1.81 12.83
CA PRO A 382 0.21 1.15 13.97
C PRO A 382 0.26 2.02 15.24
N GLY A 383 -0.03 3.31 15.11
CA GLY A 383 -0.01 4.29 16.19
C GLY A 383 -1.39 4.64 16.75
N LYS A 384 -1.48 5.84 17.31
CA LYS A 384 -2.71 6.44 17.83
C LYS A 384 -2.92 7.84 17.28
N PHE A 385 -4.17 8.20 17.04
CA PHE A 385 -4.59 9.55 16.72
C PHE A 385 -5.09 10.26 17.97
N VAL A 386 -4.62 11.48 18.20
CA VAL A 386 -5.02 12.33 19.32
C VAL A 386 -5.56 13.65 18.81
N LYS A 387 -6.87 13.86 18.97
CA LYS A 387 -7.52 15.11 18.56
C LYS A 387 -7.25 16.21 19.60
N CYS A 388 -6.56 17.26 19.20
CA CYS A 388 -6.17 18.36 20.08
C CYS A 388 -6.84 19.65 19.62
N LYS A 389 -7.36 20.44 20.57
CA LYS A 389 -7.80 21.82 20.27
C LYS A 389 -6.72 22.77 20.75
N VAL A 390 -6.29 23.66 19.88
CA VAL A 390 -5.18 24.57 20.14
C VAL A 390 -5.55 26.01 19.79
N ILE A 391 -4.84 26.96 20.38
CA ILE A 391 -4.76 28.33 19.90
C ILE A 391 -3.38 28.51 19.29
N MET A 392 -3.36 28.87 18.01
CA MET A 392 -2.13 29.11 17.26
C MET A 392 -1.49 30.43 17.70
N PRO A 393 -0.20 30.68 17.38
CA PRO A 393 0.50 31.90 17.77
C PRO A 393 -0.16 33.20 17.26
N ASP A 394 -0.90 33.14 16.16
CA ASP A 394 -1.68 34.25 15.60
C ASP A 394 -3.04 34.46 16.29
N GLY A 395 -3.38 33.63 17.28
CA GLY A 395 -4.64 33.65 18.02
C GLY A 395 -5.78 32.86 17.37
N SER A 396 -5.57 32.25 16.20
CA SER A 396 -6.56 31.39 15.56
C SER A 396 -6.79 30.11 16.36
N LYS A 397 -7.99 29.55 16.26
CA LYS A 397 -8.37 28.31 16.95
C LYS A 397 -8.38 27.17 15.96
N GLU A 398 -7.52 26.20 16.16
CA GLU A 398 -7.38 25.04 15.28
C GLU A 398 -7.66 23.74 16.01
N THR A 399 -7.98 22.71 15.24
CA THR A 399 -8.12 21.35 15.73
C THR A 399 -7.11 20.49 15.01
N LEU A 400 -6.09 20.06 15.76
CA LEU A 400 -5.06 19.14 15.28
C LEU A 400 -5.54 17.71 15.51
N ARG A 401 -5.01 16.77 14.74
CA ARG A 401 -5.21 15.34 14.97
C ARG A 401 -3.86 14.65 14.88
N LEU A 402 -3.08 14.80 15.94
CA LEU A 402 -1.72 14.27 15.99
C LEU A 402 -1.74 12.77 15.74
N ALA A 403 -0.93 12.35 14.78
CA ALA A 403 -0.63 10.96 14.52
C ALA A 403 0.66 10.64 15.29
N LEU A 404 0.54 9.72 16.26
CA LEU A 404 1.63 9.34 17.16
C LEU A 404 1.95 7.87 17.01
N ARG A 405 3.24 7.55 16.83
CA ARG A 405 3.76 6.17 16.75
C ARG A 405 4.73 5.88 17.87
N ASN A 406 4.70 4.65 18.38
CA ASN A 406 5.67 4.14 19.33
C ASN A 406 6.19 2.74 18.97
N ASP A 407 5.97 2.29 17.72
CA ASP A 407 6.33 0.96 17.27
C ASP A 407 7.83 0.80 16.95
N ASN A 408 8.65 1.77 17.33
CA ASN A 408 10.11 1.67 17.33
C ASN A 408 10.60 0.78 18.48
N ARG A 409 11.88 0.36 18.41
CA ARG A 409 12.48 -0.59 19.35
C ARG A 409 12.47 -0.11 20.81
N GLN A 410 12.52 1.20 21.02
CA GLN A 410 12.56 1.85 22.33
C GLN A 410 11.16 2.15 22.89
N GLY A 411 10.09 1.99 22.09
CA GLY A 411 8.74 2.33 22.51
C GLY A 411 8.51 3.83 22.71
N VAL A 412 9.32 4.69 22.08
CA VAL A 412 9.20 6.16 22.24
C VAL A 412 8.10 6.72 21.35
N TRP A 413 7.25 7.60 21.87
CA TRP A 413 6.27 8.30 21.06
C TRP A 413 6.93 9.36 20.16
N VAL A 414 6.64 9.29 18.86
CA VAL A 414 7.03 10.28 17.86
C VAL A 414 5.80 10.74 17.08
N VAL A 415 5.81 12.00 16.66
CA VAL A 415 4.85 12.56 15.72
C VAL A 415 5.25 12.12 14.33
N ASP A 416 4.32 11.50 13.62
CA ASP A 416 4.49 11.16 12.21
C ASP A 416 3.47 11.86 11.31
N GLY A 417 2.61 12.74 11.85
CA GLY A 417 1.71 13.57 11.07
C GLY A 417 0.63 14.25 11.91
N GLY A 418 -0.32 14.91 11.22
CA GLY A 418 -1.53 15.44 11.86
C GLY A 418 -1.36 16.78 12.58
N LEU A 419 -0.26 17.47 12.28
CA LEU A 419 0.01 18.85 12.67
C LEU A 419 -0.77 19.83 11.80
#